data_AF-A0A9P3GJK8-F1
#
_entry.id   AF-A0A9P3GJK8-F1
#
_cell.length_a   1.000
_cell.length_b   1.000
_cell.length_c   1.000
_cell.angle_alpha   90.00
_cell.angle_beta   90.00
_cell.angle_gamma   90.00
#
_symmetry.space_group_name_H-M   'P 1'
#
loop_
_entity.id
_entity.type
_entity.pdbx_description
1 polymer ?
#
loop_
_entity_poly.entity_id
_entity_poly.type
_entity_poly.pdbx_seq_one_letter_code
_entity_poly.pdbx_strand_id
1 'polypeptide(L)'
;MDGKVLGHRICAVDDCTAPLANFKNGRFCAAHLPMLQDLCGIMPCGRPRRAGNALTCDDPAHSDWEKAWINRFQRVSYPTMRRVIRDRRQADGADGFQLQLPALGETPGSDVVHTFRARTVYCVETVQWACGMPIGWGKCYRSESTPQVLSIMNRIWDGHDNLRPSFLAYDDACDLLRHIVTQNANDSWLKTTKYIVDAFHYINHRSTDILCRLWCNPAPTNGAQPDLVRVERDAQGRAHQTRAFNTETAEQFNAWLKGYEAPLRNMTDVNFDLFMHSLFLLFAEDIQKRISRKDRALDAEFWENV
;
A
#
# COMPACT_ATOMS: atom_id res chain seq x y z
N MET A 1 -7.25 4.05 7.13
CA MET A 1 -6.53 3.93 5.85
C MET A 1 -5.76 2.64 5.86
N ASP A 2 -5.56 2.04 4.70
CA ASP A 2 -4.91 0.74 4.58
C ASP A 2 -4.39 0.50 3.15
N GLY A 3 -3.29 -0.23 3.06
CA GLY A 3 -2.58 -0.56 1.84
C GLY A 3 -3.02 -1.86 1.19
N LYS A 4 -3.34 -1.80 -0.10
CA LYS A 4 -3.69 -2.96 -0.91
C LYS A 4 -2.64 -3.25 -1.96
N VAL A 5 -2.05 -4.46 -1.93
CA VAL A 5 -1.05 -4.91 -2.89
C VAL A 5 -1.65 -5.09 -4.30
N LEU A 6 -1.77 -3.97 -4.99
CA LEU A 6 -2.42 -3.79 -6.27
C LEU A 6 -1.62 -2.72 -7.03
N GLY A 7 -1.43 -2.89 -8.33
CA GLY A 7 -0.53 -2.00 -9.04
C GLY A 7 -0.34 -2.37 -10.51
N HIS A 8 0.05 -1.36 -11.29
CA HIS A 8 0.47 -1.51 -12.67
C HIS A 8 2.00 -1.64 -12.77
N ARG A 9 2.47 -1.98 -13.97
CA ARG A 9 3.90 -2.11 -14.26
C ARG A 9 4.56 -0.72 -14.38
N ILE A 10 5.78 -0.61 -13.85
CA ILE A 10 6.65 0.57 -13.87
C ILE A 10 8.06 0.19 -14.31
N CYS A 11 8.92 1.18 -14.54
CA CYS A 11 10.30 0.98 -14.95
C CYS A 11 11.05 -0.06 -14.11
N ALA A 12 11.89 -0.88 -14.76
CA ALA A 12 12.71 -1.92 -14.14
C ALA A 12 13.88 -1.37 -13.30
N VAL A 13 14.30 -0.14 -13.56
CA VAL A 13 15.40 0.52 -12.83
C VAL A 13 14.97 0.75 -11.39
N ASP A 14 15.88 0.53 -10.44
CA ASP A 14 15.56 0.82 -9.04
C ASP A 14 15.26 2.31 -8.86
N ASP A 15 14.44 2.65 -7.86
CA ASP A 15 14.05 4.04 -7.54
C ASP A 15 13.21 4.77 -8.60
N CYS A 16 13.12 4.25 -9.83
CA CYS A 16 12.33 4.85 -10.89
C CYS A 16 10.84 4.52 -10.75
N THR A 17 10.01 5.56 -10.63
CA THR A 17 8.54 5.46 -10.52
C THR A 17 7.83 5.69 -11.86
N ALA A 18 8.59 5.99 -12.91
CA ALA A 18 8.05 6.35 -14.22
C ALA A 18 7.34 5.17 -14.91
N PRO A 19 6.29 5.46 -15.69
CA PRO A 19 5.58 4.45 -16.46
C PRO A 19 6.46 3.84 -17.56
N LEU A 20 6.10 2.64 -18.00
CA LEU A 20 6.79 1.98 -19.10
C LEU A 20 6.56 2.73 -20.42
N ALA A 21 7.63 2.89 -21.21
CA ALA A 21 7.51 3.41 -22.58
C ALA A 21 6.66 2.50 -23.47
N ASN A 22 6.82 1.19 -23.29
CA ASN A 22 5.98 0.18 -23.91
C ASN A 22 5.37 -0.70 -22.81
N PHE A 23 4.08 -0.50 -22.57
CA PHE A 23 3.35 -1.23 -21.55
C PHE A 23 3.22 -2.75 -21.85
N LYS A 24 3.14 -3.15 -23.12
CA LYS A 24 2.83 -4.56 -23.47
C LYS A 24 3.96 -5.49 -23.04
N ASN A 25 5.17 -5.21 -23.50
CA ASN A 25 6.36 -6.06 -23.32
C ASN A 25 7.64 -5.28 -22.97
N GLY A 26 7.55 -3.98 -22.69
CA GLY A 26 8.70 -3.18 -22.28
C GLY A 26 9.11 -3.41 -20.83
N ARG A 27 10.35 -3.00 -20.52
CA ARG A 27 10.95 -3.04 -19.18
C ARG A 27 11.30 -1.66 -18.64
N PHE A 28 11.45 -0.67 -19.51
CA PHE A 28 11.97 0.65 -19.15
C PHE A 28 10.98 1.76 -19.48
N CYS A 29 11.08 2.88 -18.75
CA CYS A 29 10.42 4.13 -19.09
C CYS A 29 11.10 4.83 -20.27
N ALA A 30 10.48 5.90 -20.78
CA ALA A 30 11.00 6.63 -21.95
C ALA A 30 12.43 7.18 -21.76
N ALA A 31 12.79 7.55 -20.52
CA ALA A 31 14.14 8.05 -20.21
C ALA A 31 15.19 6.92 -20.14
N HIS A 32 14.86 5.79 -19.53
CA HIS A 32 15.80 4.69 -19.31
C HIS A 32 15.91 3.73 -20.50
N LEU A 33 14.90 3.69 -21.37
CA LEU A 33 14.88 2.83 -22.54
C LEU A 33 16.12 3.02 -23.43
N PRO A 34 16.47 4.23 -23.92
CA PRO A 34 17.64 4.40 -24.79
C PRO A 34 18.98 4.12 -24.08
N MET A 35 19.02 4.21 -22.75
CA MET A 35 20.26 4.03 -21.98
C MET A 35 20.55 2.57 -21.63
N LEU A 36 19.50 1.75 -21.43
CA LEU A 36 19.63 0.43 -20.81
C LEU A 36 19.10 -0.73 -21.67
N GLN A 37 18.35 -0.44 -22.74
CA GLN A 37 17.73 -1.51 -23.53
C GLN A 37 18.75 -2.47 -24.16
N ASP A 38 19.92 -1.96 -24.55
CA ASP A 38 20.97 -2.72 -25.23
C ASP A 38 22.12 -3.15 -24.31
N LEU A 39 21.99 -2.89 -23.00
CA LEU A 39 22.95 -3.33 -21.99
C LEU A 39 22.50 -4.61 -21.30
N CYS A 40 23.47 -5.31 -20.71
CA CYS A 40 23.25 -6.45 -19.85
C CYS A 40 22.31 -6.07 -18.70
N GLY A 41 21.26 -6.85 -18.52
CA GLY A 41 20.26 -6.61 -17.49
C GLY A 41 20.72 -6.94 -16.08
N ILE A 42 21.91 -7.53 -15.89
CA ILE A 42 22.52 -7.71 -14.57
C ILE A 42 23.28 -6.43 -14.21
N MET A 43 22.92 -5.81 -13.09
CA MET A 43 23.54 -4.56 -12.64
C MET A 43 24.68 -4.86 -11.67
N PRO A 44 25.83 -4.16 -11.74
CA PRO A 44 26.16 -3.03 -12.63
C PRO A 44 26.99 -3.43 -13.87
N CYS A 45 26.75 -4.60 -14.50
CA CYS A 45 27.64 -5.15 -15.54
C CYS A 45 27.97 -4.17 -16.69
N GLY A 46 26.97 -3.49 -17.24
CA GLY A 46 27.17 -2.44 -18.26
C GLY A 46 27.66 -2.90 -19.64
N ARG A 47 27.97 -4.18 -19.85
CA ARG A 47 28.34 -4.73 -21.18
C ARG A 47 27.14 -4.80 -22.12
N PRO A 48 27.32 -4.75 -23.45
CA PRO A 48 26.23 -4.96 -24.40
C PRO A 48 25.55 -6.32 -24.21
N ARG A 49 24.22 -6.37 -24.32
CA ARG A 49 23.47 -7.63 -24.31
C ARG A 49 23.68 -8.40 -25.63
N ARG A 50 23.49 -9.72 -25.59
CA ARG A 50 23.52 -10.55 -26.79
C ARG A 50 22.36 -10.22 -27.74
N ALA A 51 22.54 -10.53 -29.01
CA ALA A 51 21.56 -10.30 -30.06
C ALA A 51 20.22 -11.02 -29.80
N GLY A 52 19.15 -10.54 -30.45
CA GLY A 52 17.81 -11.11 -30.33
C GLY A 52 17.12 -10.75 -29.02
N ASN A 53 16.55 -11.74 -28.33
CA ASN A 53 15.75 -11.56 -27.12
C ASN A 53 16.55 -11.73 -25.81
N ALA A 54 17.86 -11.91 -25.89
CA ALA A 54 18.69 -12.09 -24.70
C ALA A 54 18.69 -10.84 -23.82
N LEU A 55 18.64 -11.04 -22.50
CA LEU A 55 18.65 -9.99 -21.49
C LEU A 55 20.05 -9.75 -20.91
N THR A 56 21.02 -10.61 -21.22
CA THR A 56 22.39 -10.55 -20.68
C THR A 56 23.46 -10.50 -21.77
N CYS A 57 24.68 -10.11 -21.39
CA CYS A 57 25.87 -10.15 -22.22
C CYS A 57 26.34 -11.59 -22.51
N ASP A 58 27.49 -11.71 -23.18
CA ASP A 58 28.15 -12.95 -23.56
C ASP A 58 28.86 -13.68 -22.42
N ASP A 59 29.00 -13.04 -21.26
CA ASP A 59 29.50 -13.69 -20.03
C ASP A 59 28.68 -14.96 -19.70
N PRO A 60 29.32 -16.15 -19.66
CA PRO A 60 28.65 -17.40 -19.35
C PRO A 60 27.86 -17.34 -18.04
N ALA A 61 28.42 -16.73 -17.00
CA ALA A 61 27.78 -16.66 -15.69
C ALA A 61 26.47 -15.86 -15.75
N HIS A 62 26.45 -14.72 -16.46
CA HIS A 62 25.24 -13.93 -16.65
C HIS A 62 24.21 -14.67 -17.49
N SER A 63 24.67 -15.33 -18.55
CA SER A 63 23.79 -16.06 -19.45
C SER A 63 23.12 -17.26 -18.82
N ASP A 64 23.85 -17.97 -17.95
CA ASP A 64 23.33 -19.14 -17.25
C ASP A 64 22.40 -18.71 -16.12
N TRP A 65 22.70 -17.58 -15.48
CA TRP A 65 21.80 -16.96 -14.50
C TRP A 65 20.47 -16.52 -15.16
N GLU A 66 20.52 -15.92 -16.36
CA GLU A 66 19.32 -15.61 -17.16
C GLU A 66 18.49 -16.86 -17.46
N LYS A 67 19.12 -17.95 -17.91
CA LYS A 67 18.41 -19.23 -18.17
C LYS A 67 17.77 -19.77 -16.90
N ALA A 68 18.49 -19.76 -15.77
CA ALA A 68 17.98 -20.20 -14.48
C ALA A 68 16.74 -19.38 -14.06
N TRP A 69 16.83 -18.05 -14.24
CA TRP A 69 15.72 -17.14 -13.99
C TRP A 69 14.51 -17.46 -14.89
N ILE A 70 14.69 -17.54 -16.21
CA ILE A 70 13.60 -17.82 -17.16
C ILE A 70 12.91 -19.15 -16.83
N ASN A 71 13.69 -20.21 -16.62
CA ASN A 71 13.16 -21.54 -16.30
C ASN A 71 12.33 -21.55 -15.02
N ARG A 72 12.70 -20.72 -14.03
CA ARG A 72 11.97 -20.62 -12.76
C ARG A 72 10.69 -19.81 -12.90
N PHE A 73 10.71 -18.71 -13.64
CA PHE A 73 9.56 -17.83 -13.81
C PHE A 73 8.55 -18.31 -14.87
N GLN A 74 8.94 -19.17 -15.82
CA GLN A 74 8.00 -19.85 -16.72
C GLN A 74 7.20 -20.96 -16.02
N ARG A 75 7.76 -21.59 -14.97
CA ARG A 75 7.16 -22.75 -14.29
C ARG A 75 6.25 -22.38 -13.11
N VAL A 76 6.30 -21.14 -12.61
CA VAL A 76 5.48 -20.73 -11.46
C VAL A 76 4.35 -19.82 -11.91
N SER A 77 3.10 -20.30 -11.80
CA SER A 77 1.95 -19.44 -12.05
C SER A 77 1.87 -18.36 -10.96
N TYR A 78 1.84 -17.11 -11.43
CA TYR A 78 1.84 -15.88 -10.63
C TYR A 78 0.78 -15.80 -9.49
N PRO A 79 -0.42 -16.42 -9.59
CA PRO A 79 -1.41 -16.40 -8.51
C PRO A 79 -0.99 -17.19 -7.26
N THR A 80 -0.28 -18.31 -7.43
CA THR A 80 0.10 -19.21 -6.33
C THR A 80 1.23 -18.62 -5.48
N MET A 81 2.17 -17.91 -6.10
CA MET A 81 3.32 -17.32 -5.41
C MET A 81 2.92 -16.19 -4.45
N ARG A 82 1.92 -15.35 -4.79
CA ARG A 82 1.43 -14.29 -3.89
C ARG A 82 0.59 -14.82 -2.72
N ARG A 83 -0.16 -15.91 -2.89
CA ARG A 83 -0.89 -16.57 -1.78
C ARG A 83 0.06 -17.09 -0.71
N VAL A 84 1.17 -17.73 -1.12
CA VAL A 84 2.18 -18.26 -0.19
C VAL A 84 2.98 -17.15 0.51
N ILE A 85 3.27 -16.03 -0.18
CA ILE A 85 3.90 -14.85 0.45
C ILE A 85 2.94 -14.19 1.47
N ARG A 86 1.63 -14.24 1.23
CA ARG A 86 0.60 -13.65 2.10
C ARG A 86 0.41 -14.44 3.41
N ASP A 87 0.34 -15.77 3.33
CA ASP A 87 -0.04 -16.59 4.49
C ASP A 87 1.09 -16.73 5.53
N ARG A 88 2.35 -16.33 5.24
CA ARG A 88 3.47 -16.41 6.18
C ARG A 88 3.95 -15.08 6.79
N ARG A 89 3.67 -13.92 6.18
CA ARG A 89 4.05 -12.62 6.77
C ARG A 89 3.24 -12.26 8.02
N GLN A 90 2.07 -12.87 8.21
CA GLN A 90 1.29 -12.76 9.46
C GLN A 90 1.73 -13.78 10.52
N ALA A 91 2.57 -14.76 10.19
CA ALA A 91 2.82 -15.92 11.06
C ALA A 91 4.15 -15.88 11.80
N ASP A 92 5.28 -15.45 11.20
CA ASP A 92 6.57 -15.41 11.90
C ASP A 92 7.61 -14.55 11.16
N GLY A 93 8.56 -14.02 11.93
CA GLY A 93 9.65 -13.18 11.46
C GLY A 93 10.50 -13.83 10.36
N ALA A 94 10.85 -13.01 9.37
CA ALA A 94 12.08 -13.10 8.57
C ALA A 94 12.44 -14.44 7.89
N ASP A 95 11.48 -15.21 7.36
CA ASP A 95 11.82 -16.23 6.35
C ASP A 95 10.81 -16.23 5.19
N GLY A 96 10.97 -15.21 4.34
CA GLY A 96 10.25 -15.11 3.07
C GLY A 96 10.61 -16.29 2.17
N PHE A 97 9.68 -16.69 1.30
CA PHE A 97 9.94 -17.67 0.24
C PHE A 97 11.08 -17.15 -0.65
N GLN A 98 12.33 -17.46 -0.29
CA GLN A 98 13.50 -17.09 -1.07
C GLN A 98 13.41 -17.93 -2.35
N LEU A 99 13.13 -17.27 -3.47
CA LEU A 99 13.34 -17.86 -4.77
C LEU A 99 14.85 -18.20 -4.81
N GLN A 100 15.21 -19.47 -4.59
CA GLN A 100 16.60 -19.91 -4.67
C GLN A 100 17.07 -19.82 -6.12
N LEU A 101 17.45 -18.61 -6.51
CA LEU A 101 18.24 -18.35 -7.71
C LEU A 101 19.70 -18.70 -7.38
N PRO A 102 20.48 -19.18 -8.36
CA PRO A 102 21.89 -19.47 -8.12
C PRO A 102 22.63 -18.20 -7.70
N ALA A 103 23.66 -18.35 -6.88
CA ALA A 103 24.59 -17.26 -6.62
C ALA A 103 25.29 -16.84 -7.92
N LEU A 104 25.64 -15.56 -8.02
CA LEU A 104 26.41 -15.02 -9.12
C LEU A 104 27.74 -14.50 -8.58
N GLY A 105 28.80 -15.29 -8.74
CA GLY A 105 30.06 -15.05 -8.05
C GLY A 105 29.87 -15.11 -6.54
N GLU A 106 30.25 -14.03 -5.84
CA GLU A 106 30.08 -13.89 -4.39
C GLU A 106 28.69 -13.37 -3.98
N THR A 107 27.85 -12.95 -4.95
CA THR A 107 26.53 -12.37 -4.65
C THR A 107 25.50 -13.49 -4.51
N PRO A 108 24.80 -13.61 -3.36
CA PRO A 108 23.70 -14.54 -3.20
C PRO A 108 22.60 -14.28 -4.23
N GLY A 109 21.95 -15.33 -4.74
CA GLY A 109 20.97 -15.19 -5.83
C GLY A 109 19.76 -14.30 -5.53
N SER A 110 19.40 -14.12 -4.25
CA SER A 110 18.35 -13.18 -3.80
C SER A 110 18.76 -11.72 -3.92
N ASP A 111 20.07 -11.47 -3.96
CA ASP A 111 20.66 -10.14 -3.85
C ASP A 111 21.20 -9.66 -5.21
N VAL A 112 21.15 -10.53 -6.24
CA VAL A 112 21.50 -10.17 -7.61
C VAL A 112 20.50 -9.15 -8.15
N VAL A 113 20.96 -7.92 -8.33
CA VAL A 113 20.16 -6.83 -8.90
C VAL A 113 20.07 -6.99 -10.42
N HIS A 114 18.84 -7.05 -10.94
CA HIS A 114 18.61 -7.22 -12.37
C HIS A 114 17.41 -6.43 -12.90
N THR A 115 17.42 -6.10 -14.19
CA THR A 115 16.36 -5.37 -14.90
C THR A 115 15.56 -6.26 -15.85
N PHE A 116 15.62 -7.59 -15.70
CA PHE A 116 15.01 -8.57 -16.62
C PHE A 116 13.49 -8.44 -16.82
N ARG A 117 12.80 -7.78 -15.89
CA ARG A 117 11.37 -7.47 -16.00
C ARG A 117 11.10 -6.06 -15.49
N ALA A 118 10.01 -5.47 -15.99
CA ALA A 118 9.40 -4.32 -15.36
C ALA A 118 9.09 -4.60 -13.88
N ARG A 119 9.22 -3.56 -13.05
CA ARG A 119 8.73 -3.60 -11.66
C ARG A 119 7.22 -3.37 -11.65
N THR A 120 6.62 -3.54 -10.49
CA THR A 120 5.20 -3.24 -10.26
C THR A 120 5.12 -2.30 -9.07
N VAL A 121 4.16 -1.38 -9.08
CA VAL A 121 3.78 -0.64 -7.88
C VAL A 121 3.52 -1.63 -6.73
N TYR A 122 4.07 -1.36 -5.55
CA TYR A 122 4.00 -2.25 -4.41
C TYR A 122 2.56 -2.38 -3.90
N CYS A 123 1.95 -1.26 -3.54
CA CYS A 123 0.55 -1.20 -3.13
C CYS A 123 -0.09 0.14 -3.51
N VAL A 124 -1.42 0.16 -3.43
CA VAL A 124 -2.24 1.37 -3.40
C VAL A 124 -2.60 1.61 -1.94
N GLU A 125 -2.30 2.80 -1.44
CA GLU A 125 -2.78 3.25 -0.13
C GLU A 125 -4.16 3.88 -0.32
N THR A 126 -5.16 3.42 0.43
CA THR A 126 -6.55 3.89 0.30
C THR A 126 -7.02 4.57 1.58
N VAL A 127 -7.82 5.63 1.42
CA VAL A 127 -8.31 6.45 2.53
C VAL A 127 -9.83 6.60 2.43
N GLN A 128 -10.50 6.36 3.55
CA GLN A 128 -11.95 6.30 3.68
C GLN A 128 -12.37 6.99 4.98
N TRP A 129 -13.55 7.59 4.96
CA TRP A 129 -14.23 7.99 6.17
C TRP A 129 -14.70 6.76 6.96
N ALA A 130 -14.93 6.93 8.26
CA ALA A 130 -15.44 5.86 9.13
C ALA A 130 -16.84 5.35 8.74
N CYS A 131 -17.59 6.12 7.93
CA CYS A 131 -18.86 5.67 7.34
C CYS A 131 -18.67 4.74 6.12
N GLY A 132 -17.44 4.56 5.65
CA GLY A 132 -17.09 3.76 4.48
C GLY A 132 -16.92 4.56 3.19
N MET A 133 -17.27 5.86 3.19
CA MET A 133 -17.14 6.71 2.01
C MET A 133 -15.66 6.85 1.62
N PRO A 134 -15.27 6.49 0.38
CA PRO A 134 -13.90 6.67 -0.06
C PRO A 134 -13.56 8.16 -0.24
N ILE A 135 -12.37 8.56 0.17
CA ILE A 135 -11.86 9.94 0.12
C ILE A 135 -10.85 10.08 -1.00
N GLY A 136 -9.84 9.21 -0.99
CA GLY A 136 -8.71 9.32 -1.89
C GLY A 136 -7.76 8.14 -1.77
N TRP A 137 -6.71 8.17 -2.58
CA TRP A 137 -5.71 7.12 -2.63
C TRP A 137 -4.38 7.62 -3.17
N GLY A 138 -3.35 6.79 -3.07
CA GLY A 138 -2.08 7.00 -3.72
C GLY A 138 -1.28 5.72 -3.95
N LYS A 139 -0.16 5.83 -4.67
CA LYS A 139 0.70 4.70 -5.03
C LYS A 139 1.90 4.65 -4.11
N CYS A 140 2.14 3.48 -3.55
CA CYS A 140 3.37 3.14 -2.84
C CYS A 140 4.22 2.27 -3.77
N TYR A 141 5.40 2.74 -4.16
CA TYR A 141 6.15 2.14 -5.28
C TYR A 141 7.05 0.98 -4.84
N ARG A 142 7.80 1.14 -3.75
CA ARG A 142 8.73 0.12 -3.24
C ARG A 142 8.20 -0.63 -2.04
N SER A 143 7.64 0.12 -1.12
CA SER A 143 7.05 -0.34 0.13
C SER A 143 5.96 0.64 0.52
N GLU A 144 5.11 0.22 1.44
CA GLU A 144 4.21 1.10 2.17
C GLU A 144 4.98 1.80 3.28
N SER A 145 5.85 2.74 2.89
CA SER A 145 6.72 3.44 3.84
C SER A 145 6.04 4.69 4.38
N THR A 146 6.27 5.04 5.64
CA THR A 146 5.73 6.26 6.27
C THR A 146 5.95 7.57 5.50
N PRO A 147 7.06 7.82 4.77
CA PRO A 147 7.20 9.04 3.96
C PRO A 147 6.25 9.07 2.75
N GLN A 148 6.02 7.93 2.10
CA GLN A 148 5.07 7.83 0.97
C GLN A 148 3.64 7.99 1.48
N VAL A 149 3.31 7.36 2.61
CA VAL A 149 2.00 7.51 3.27
C VAL A 149 1.71 8.97 3.61
N LEU A 150 2.67 9.67 4.24
CA LEU A 150 2.55 11.11 4.53
C LEU A 150 2.40 11.94 3.25
N SER A 151 3.17 11.63 2.19
CA SER A 151 3.02 12.32 0.90
C SER A 151 1.63 12.13 0.29
N ILE A 152 1.03 10.95 0.45
CA ILE A 152 -0.33 10.66 -0.03
C ILE A 152 -1.35 11.45 0.77
N MET A 153 -1.21 11.49 2.10
CA MET A 153 -2.05 12.32 2.98
C MET A 153 -1.98 13.80 2.59
N ASN A 154 -0.77 14.35 2.46
CA ASN A 154 -0.58 15.74 2.06
C ASN A 154 -1.26 16.06 0.72
N ARG A 155 -1.18 15.13 -0.24
CA ARG A 155 -1.82 15.30 -1.55
C ARG A 155 -3.34 15.27 -1.49
N ILE A 156 -3.93 14.41 -0.66
CA ILE A 156 -5.40 14.28 -0.55
C ILE A 156 -6.02 15.57 0.02
N TRP A 157 -5.35 16.21 0.97
CA TRP A 157 -5.82 17.43 1.64
C TRP A 157 -5.09 18.69 1.21
N ASP A 158 -4.40 18.69 0.07
CA ASP A 158 -3.69 19.85 -0.44
C ASP A 158 -4.66 21.03 -0.63
N GLY A 159 -4.36 22.17 -0.01
CA GLY A 159 -5.23 23.35 0.01
C GLY A 159 -6.52 23.24 0.84
N HIS A 160 -6.74 22.14 1.57
CA HIS A 160 -7.99 21.85 2.30
C HIS A 160 -7.73 21.43 3.76
N ASP A 161 -6.85 22.16 4.44
CA ASP A 161 -6.43 21.85 5.82
C ASP A 161 -7.58 21.79 6.83
N ASN A 162 -8.64 22.58 6.59
CA ASN A 162 -9.85 22.61 7.41
C ASN A 162 -10.74 21.37 7.24
N LEU A 163 -10.51 20.54 6.20
CA LEU A 163 -11.25 19.30 5.95
C LEU A 163 -10.49 18.05 6.41
N ARG A 164 -9.34 18.22 7.08
CA ARG A 164 -8.57 17.09 7.62
C ARG A 164 -9.35 16.39 8.72
N PRO A 165 -9.17 15.06 8.87
CA PRO A 165 -9.83 14.31 9.92
C PRO A 165 -9.26 14.68 11.29
N SER A 166 -10.12 14.82 12.30
CA SER A 166 -9.69 14.93 13.70
C SER A 166 -9.02 13.65 14.21
N PHE A 167 -9.39 12.49 13.64
CA PHE A 167 -8.82 11.17 13.95
C PHE A 167 -8.50 10.39 12.68
N LEU A 168 -7.31 9.81 12.62
CA LEU A 168 -6.85 8.99 11.52
C LEU A 168 -6.44 7.61 12.03
N ALA A 169 -7.16 6.58 11.58
CA ALA A 169 -6.86 5.19 11.87
C ALA A 169 -5.93 4.60 10.80
N TYR A 170 -4.80 4.04 11.22
CA TYR A 170 -3.82 3.39 10.38
C TYR A 170 -3.03 2.36 11.19
N ASP A 171 -2.81 1.16 10.67
CA ASP A 171 -2.14 0.09 11.41
C ASP A 171 -0.73 0.48 11.86
N ASP A 172 0.01 1.23 11.05
CA ASP A 172 1.35 1.75 11.39
C ASP A 172 1.33 3.25 11.79
N ALA A 173 0.25 3.69 12.42
CA ALA A 173 0.05 5.08 12.85
C ALA A 173 1.14 5.59 13.80
N CYS A 174 1.73 4.74 14.65
CA CYS A 174 2.76 5.18 15.59
C CYS A 174 4.07 5.54 14.88
N ASP A 175 4.48 4.76 13.87
CA ASP A 175 5.69 5.04 13.10
C ASP A 175 5.47 6.22 12.15
N LEU A 176 4.26 6.36 11.61
CA LEU A 176 3.86 7.54 10.85
C LEU A 176 3.92 8.80 11.72
N LEU A 177 3.36 8.77 12.94
CA LEU A 177 3.41 9.90 13.87
C LEU A 177 4.87 10.23 14.25
N ARG A 178 5.69 9.21 14.54
CA ARG A 178 7.13 9.39 14.79
C ARG A 178 7.81 10.05 13.60
N HIS A 179 7.52 9.61 12.38
CA HIS A 179 8.06 10.20 11.16
C HIS A 179 7.68 11.68 11.03
N ILE A 180 6.40 12.03 11.18
CA ILE A 180 5.94 13.43 11.10
C ILE A 180 6.67 14.31 12.13
N VAL A 181 6.71 13.89 13.40
CA VAL A 181 7.36 14.66 14.48
C VAL A 181 8.85 14.85 14.23
N THR A 182 9.53 13.81 13.73
CA THR A 182 10.97 13.85 13.45
C THR A 182 11.33 14.67 12.22
N GLN A 183 10.45 14.71 11.21
CA GLN A 183 10.65 15.59 10.04
C GLN A 183 10.35 17.05 10.36
N ASN A 184 9.25 17.32 11.06
CA ASN A 184 8.83 18.66 11.44
C ASN A 184 7.96 18.63 12.70
N ALA A 185 8.53 19.00 13.85
CA ALA A 185 7.80 19.09 15.11
C ALA A 185 6.65 20.13 15.11
N ASN A 186 6.65 21.04 14.15
CA ASN A 186 5.60 22.05 13.96
C ASN A 186 4.63 21.70 12.82
N ASP A 187 4.66 20.47 12.31
CA ASP A 187 3.76 20.05 11.23
C ASP A 187 2.30 20.29 11.61
N SER A 188 1.57 20.90 10.68
CA SER A 188 0.13 21.17 10.77
C SER A 188 -0.69 19.93 11.19
N TRP A 189 -0.32 18.73 10.73
CA TRP A 189 -1.00 17.48 11.08
C TRP A 189 -1.01 17.22 12.59
N LEU A 190 0.05 17.61 13.30
CA LEU A 190 0.17 17.41 14.76
C LEU A 190 -0.83 18.28 15.54
N LYS A 191 -1.35 19.35 14.91
CA LYS A 191 -2.32 20.27 15.52
C LYS A 191 -3.76 19.85 15.22
N THR A 192 -4.01 19.27 14.05
CA THR A 192 -5.37 18.99 13.56
C THR A 192 -5.82 17.55 13.78
N THR A 193 -4.88 16.60 13.88
CA THR A 193 -5.22 15.17 13.73
C THR A 193 -4.57 14.32 14.82
N LYS A 194 -5.37 13.46 15.42
CA LYS A 194 -4.94 12.37 16.29
C LYS A 194 -4.78 11.09 15.49
N TYR A 195 -3.75 10.32 15.79
CA TYR A 195 -3.43 9.08 15.11
C TYR A 195 -3.83 7.92 16.00
N ILE A 196 -4.47 6.88 15.46
CA ILE A 196 -4.84 5.68 16.20
C ILE A 196 -4.40 4.43 15.43
N VAL A 197 -3.78 3.49 16.13
CA VAL A 197 -3.44 2.17 15.59
C VAL A 197 -4.60 1.20 15.77
N ASP A 198 -4.62 0.07 15.06
CA ASP A 198 -5.61 -0.98 15.33
C ASP A 198 -5.35 -1.67 16.69
N ALA A 199 -6.31 -2.47 17.16
CA ALA A 199 -6.18 -3.13 18.48
C ALA A 199 -5.07 -4.18 18.51
N PHE A 200 -4.90 -4.93 17.42
CA PHE A 200 -3.91 -5.99 17.34
C PHE A 200 -2.51 -5.38 17.35
N HIS A 201 -2.25 -4.33 16.55
CA HIS A 201 -1.00 -3.58 16.62
C HIS A 201 -0.78 -3.02 18.03
N TYR A 202 -1.79 -2.36 18.62
CA TYR A 202 -1.66 -1.78 19.96
C TYR A 202 -1.29 -2.82 21.02
N ILE A 203 -1.91 -4.00 21.02
CA ILE A 203 -1.62 -5.07 21.99
C ILE A 203 -0.14 -5.49 21.91
N ASN A 204 0.41 -5.57 20.71
CA ASN A 204 1.78 -6.02 20.46
C ASN A 204 2.82 -4.94 20.76
N HIS A 205 2.53 -3.67 20.47
CA HIS A 205 3.50 -2.58 20.58
C HIS A 205 3.44 -1.79 21.90
N ARG A 206 2.28 -1.72 22.57
CA ARG A 206 2.08 -0.84 23.75
C ARG A 206 3.05 -1.08 24.92
N SER A 207 3.63 -2.27 25.02
CA SER A 207 4.57 -2.63 26.10
C SER A 207 5.97 -2.05 25.86
N THR A 208 6.37 -1.91 24.60
CA THR A 208 7.73 -1.51 24.19
C THR A 208 7.77 -0.11 23.59
N ASP A 209 6.67 0.37 23.02
CA ASP A 209 6.58 1.67 22.36
C ASP A 209 5.72 2.66 23.19
N ILE A 210 6.42 3.56 23.88
CA ILE A 210 5.81 4.62 24.69
C ILE A 210 4.98 5.57 23.83
N LEU A 211 5.41 5.87 22.60
CA LEU A 211 4.69 6.77 21.70
C LEU A 211 3.36 6.13 21.28
N CYS A 212 3.39 4.86 20.86
CA CYS A 212 2.19 4.11 20.52
C CYS A 212 1.22 4.05 21.72
N ARG A 213 1.73 3.74 22.92
CA ARG A 213 0.92 3.65 24.15
C ARG A 213 0.23 4.96 24.52
N LEU A 214 0.93 6.08 24.40
CA LEU A 214 0.43 7.38 24.86
C LEU A 214 -0.41 8.11 23.82
N TRP A 215 -0.03 8.01 22.54
CA TRP A 215 -0.55 8.87 21.49
C TRP A 215 -1.38 8.15 20.42
N CYS A 216 -1.35 6.80 20.40
CA CYS A 216 -2.02 6.02 19.35
C CYS A 216 -3.06 5.00 19.86
N ASN A 217 -3.47 5.08 21.13
CA ASN A 217 -4.42 4.14 21.70
C ASN A 217 -5.80 4.20 21.00
N PRO A 218 -6.29 3.09 20.41
CA PRO A 218 -7.58 3.07 19.70
C PRO A 218 -8.83 3.15 20.59
N ALA A 219 -8.71 2.81 21.87
CA ALA A 219 -9.83 2.78 22.80
C ALA A 219 -9.34 3.08 24.23
N PRO A 220 -9.03 4.35 24.53
CA PRO A 220 -8.58 4.73 25.86
C PRO A 220 -9.71 4.58 26.89
N THR A 221 -9.70 3.47 27.63
CA THR A 221 -10.68 3.16 28.69
C THR A 221 -10.55 4.06 29.92
N ASN A 222 -9.49 4.88 29.99
CA ASN A 222 -9.28 5.89 31.02
C ASN A 222 -10.07 7.19 30.79
N GLY A 223 -10.95 7.23 29.78
CA GLY A 223 -11.78 8.38 29.47
C GLY A 223 -11.03 9.53 28.76
N ALA A 224 -9.77 9.32 28.34
CA ALA A 224 -9.00 10.37 27.68
C ALA A 224 -9.52 10.73 26.27
N GLN A 225 -10.27 9.83 25.63
CA GLN A 225 -10.93 10.10 24.33
C GLN A 225 -12.33 9.46 24.32
N PRO A 226 -13.31 10.10 24.98
CA PRO A 226 -14.67 9.56 25.08
C PRO A 226 -15.35 9.44 23.72
N ASP A 227 -14.95 10.25 22.74
CA ASP A 227 -15.54 10.22 21.39
C ASP A 227 -15.28 8.92 20.62
N LEU A 228 -14.25 8.16 21.00
CA LEU A 228 -13.89 6.89 20.34
C LEU A 228 -14.64 5.67 20.89
N VAL A 229 -15.35 5.82 22.01
CA VAL A 229 -16.05 4.72 22.67
C VAL A 229 -17.52 5.05 22.89
N ARG A 230 -18.40 4.09 22.61
CA ARG A 230 -19.83 4.16 22.94
C ARG A 230 -20.15 3.11 23.99
N VAL A 231 -21.14 3.39 24.82
CA VAL A 231 -21.64 2.40 25.80
C VAL A 231 -22.83 1.70 25.18
N GLU A 232 -22.70 0.41 24.92
CA GLU A 232 -23.79 -0.46 24.49
C GLU A 232 -24.23 -1.38 25.62
N ARG A 233 -25.52 -1.68 25.70
CA ARG A 233 -26.05 -2.65 26.66
C ARG A 233 -26.28 -3.98 25.96
N ASP A 234 -25.75 -5.05 26.52
CA ASP A 234 -26.01 -6.40 26.04
C ASP A 234 -27.46 -6.84 26.34
N ALA A 235 -27.87 -7.98 25.79
CA ALA A 235 -29.20 -8.56 26.03
C ALA A 235 -29.47 -8.88 27.52
N GLN A 236 -28.43 -8.94 28.35
CA GLN A 236 -28.52 -9.11 29.80
C GLN A 236 -28.52 -7.77 30.56
N GLY A 237 -28.58 -6.64 29.86
CA GLY A 237 -28.62 -5.29 30.43
C GLY A 237 -27.28 -4.74 30.93
N ARG A 238 -26.18 -5.49 30.76
CA ARG A 238 -24.83 -5.07 31.18
C ARG A 238 -24.27 -4.09 30.16
N ALA A 239 -23.71 -3.01 30.67
CA ALA A 239 -23.07 -1.98 29.85
C ALA A 239 -21.63 -2.39 29.49
N HIS A 240 -21.32 -2.36 28.19
CA HIS A 240 -19.98 -2.60 27.64
C HIS A 240 -19.56 -1.40 26.79
N GLN A 241 -18.27 -1.06 26.85
CA GLN A 241 -17.72 -0.06 25.94
C GLN A 241 -17.40 -0.72 24.60
N THR A 242 -17.99 -0.20 23.53
CA THR A 242 -17.74 -0.59 22.13
C THR A 242 -17.08 0.56 21.40
N ARG A 243 -16.42 0.28 20.26
CA ARG A 243 -15.86 1.34 19.41
C ARG A 243 -16.97 2.18 18.79
N ALA A 244 -16.84 3.49 18.85
CA ALA A 244 -17.80 4.42 18.29
C ALA A 244 -17.81 4.42 16.75
N PHE A 245 -16.66 4.11 16.14
CA PHE A 245 -16.42 4.23 14.70
C PHE A 245 -15.84 2.94 14.11
N ASN A 246 -16.18 2.69 12.84
CA ASN A 246 -15.60 1.59 12.09
C ASN A 246 -14.20 1.97 11.59
N THR A 247 -13.16 1.31 12.13
CA THR A 247 -11.76 1.50 11.73
C THR A 247 -11.34 0.59 10.58
N GLU A 248 -12.19 -0.35 10.16
CA GLU A 248 -11.90 -1.38 9.13
C GLU A 248 -12.46 -0.99 7.75
N THR A 249 -12.96 0.23 7.58
CA THR A 249 -13.57 0.66 6.31
C THR A 249 -12.61 0.57 5.13
N ALA A 250 -11.32 0.86 5.37
CA ALA A 250 -10.26 0.73 4.40
C ALA A 250 -10.04 -0.73 3.98
N GLU A 251 -9.96 -1.63 4.96
CA GLU A 251 -9.83 -3.07 4.71
C GLU A 251 -11.05 -3.62 3.94
N GLN A 252 -12.26 -3.18 4.28
CA GLN A 252 -13.49 -3.58 3.57
C GLN A 252 -13.47 -3.13 2.11
N PHE A 253 -13.01 -1.91 1.84
CA PHE A 253 -12.83 -1.44 0.46
C PHE A 253 -11.74 -2.21 -0.27
N ASN A 254 -10.60 -2.47 0.39
CA ASN A 254 -9.50 -3.28 -0.13
C ASN A 254 -9.92 -4.72 -0.46
N ALA A 255 -10.85 -5.28 0.33
CA ALA A 255 -11.48 -6.57 0.07
C ALA A 255 -12.39 -6.52 -1.16
N TRP A 256 -13.16 -5.43 -1.35
CA TRP A 256 -13.99 -5.23 -2.54
C TRP A 256 -13.13 -5.04 -3.81
N LEU A 257 -12.06 -4.25 -3.73
CA LEU A 257 -11.10 -4.05 -4.83
C LEU A 257 -10.43 -5.35 -5.31
N LYS A 258 -10.36 -6.37 -4.46
CA LYS A 258 -9.79 -7.69 -4.80
C LYS A 258 -10.41 -8.29 -6.07
N GLY A 259 -11.70 -8.05 -6.31
CA GLY A 259 -12.40 -8.51 -7.52
C GLY A 259 -11.83 -7.94 -8.82
N TYR A 260 -11.12 -6.82 -8.75
CA TYR A 260 -10.59 -6.06 -9.88
C TYR A 260 -9.06 -6.17 -10.03
N GLU A 261 -8.40 -7.01 -9.22
CA GLU A 261 -6.93 -7.15 -9.28
C GLU A 261 -6.42 -7.57 -10.67
N ALA A 262 -7.13 -8.46 -11.35
CA ALA A 262 -6.73 -8.95 -12.68
C ALA A 262 -6.69 -7.84 -13.74
N PRO A 263 -7.76 -7.04 -13.95
CA PRO A 263 -7.71 -5.93 -14.90
C PRO A 263 -6.70 -4.86 -14.48
N LEU A 264 -6.63 -4.50 -13.20
CA LEU A 264 -5.72 -3.45 -12.71
C LEU A 264 -4.23 -3.78 -12.94
N ARG A 265 -3.84 -5.05 -12.95
CA ARG A 265 -2.45 -5.45 -13.26
C ARG A 265 -2.06 -5.22 -14.72
N ASN A 266 -3.04 -5.16 -15.61
CA ASN A 266 -2.84 -5.18 -17.05
C ASN A 266 -3.23 -3.84 -17.71
N MET A 267 -2.92 -2.73 -17.06
CA MET A 267 -3.18 -1.38 -17.56
C MET A 267 -1.92 -0.52 -17.61
N THR A 268 -1.92 0.46 -18.53
CA THR A 268 -1.00 1.59 -18.45
C THR A 268 -1.23 2.35 -17.13
N ASP A 269 -0.27 3.18 -16.73
CA ASP A 269 -0.40 4.05 -15.57
C ASP A 269 -1.64 4.96 -15.63
N VAL A 270 -1.89 5.59 -16.79
CA VAL A 270 -3.05 6.47 -16.98
C VAL A 270 -4.36 5.70 -16.89
N ASN A 271 -4.44 4.54 -17.56
CA ASN A 271 -5.66 3.71 -17.52
C ASN A 271 -5.90 3.14 -16.12
N PHE A 272 -4.83 2.78 -15.41
CA PHE A 272 -4.92 2.35 -14.02
C PHE A 272 -5.51 3.44 -13.14
N ASP A 273 -5.03 4.69 -13.28
CA ASP A 273 -5.49 5.81 -12.46
C ASP A 273 -6.96 6.12 -12.74
N LEU A 274 -7.33 6.21 -14.01
CA LEU A 274 -8.72 6.42 -14.43
C LEU A 274 -9.63 5.30 -13.91
N PHE A 275 -9.21 4.04 -14.06
CA PHE A 275 -10.00 2.90 -13.62
C PHE A 275 -10.15 2.86 -12.09
N MET A 276 -9.09 3.17 -11.34
CA MET A 276 -9.14 3.31 -9.89
C MET A 276 -10.13 4.41 -9.47
N HIS A 277 -10.12 5.57 -10.12
CA HIS A 277 -11.11 6.62 -9.86
C HIS A 277 -12.55 6.17 -10.13
N SER A 278 -12.79 5.44 -11.23
CA SER A 278 -14.12 4.87 -11.52
C SER A 278 -14.56 3.86 -10.45
N LEU A 279 -13.64 3.03 -9.95
CA LEU A 279 -13.93 2.07 -8.87
C LEU A 279 -14.27 2.77 -7.55
N PHE A 280 -13.58 3.88 -7.24
CA PHE A 280 -13.90 4.73 -6.10
C PHE A 280 -15.32 5.30 -6.20
N LEU A 281 -15.71 5.81 -7.38
CA LEU A 281 -17.04 6.35 -7.61
C LEU A 281 -18.13 5.28 -7.44
N LEU A 282 -17.96 4.11 -8.07
CA LEU A 282 -18.92 3.01 -7.97
C LEU A 282 -19.08 2.51 -6.53
N PHE A 283 -17.97 2.40 -5.79
CA PHE A 283 -18.04 2.01 -4.39
C PHE A 283 -18.71 3.08 -3.53
N ALA A 284 -18.45 4.37 -3.80
CA ALA A 284 -19.13 5.48 -3.13
C ALA A 284 -20.65 5.39 -3.30
N GLU A 285 -21.14 5.15 -4.51
CA GLU A 285 -22.58 4.96 -4.79
C GLU A 285 -23.17 3.78 -4.00
N ASP A 286 -22.45 2.67 -3.92
CA ASP A 286 -22.87 1.51 -3.14
C ASP A 286 -22.91 1.80 -1.64
N ILE A 287 -21.94 2.55 -1.12
CA ILE A 287 -21.93 3.00 0.27
C ILE A 287 -23.10 3.94 0.55
N GLN A 288 -23.37 4.91 -0.33
CA GLN A 288 -24.53 5.81 -0.19
C GLN A 288 -25.84 5.01 -0.11
N LYS A 289 -26.05 4.07 -1.04
CA LYS A 289 -27.23 3.18 -1.02
C LYS A 289 -27.34 2.40 0.29
N ARG A 290 -26.22 1.91 0.84
CA ARG A 290 -26.20 1.19 2.13
C ARG A 290 -26.53 2.09 3.31
N ILE A 291 -26.04 3.33 3.30
CA ILE A 291 -26.34 4.33 4.34
C ILE A 291 -27.84 4.66 4.33
N SER A 292 -28.41 4.94 3.16
CA SER A 292 -29.85 5.24 3.01
C SER A 292 -30.74 4.07 3.46
N ARG A 293 -30.37 2.81 3.13
CA ARG A 293 -31.14 1.62 3.55
C ARG A 293 -31.16 1.38 5.05
N LYS A 294 -30.15 1.87 5.78
CA LYS A 294 -30.03 1.70 7.23
C LYS A 294 -30.68 2.83 8.03
N ASP A 295 -31.35 3.77 7.35
CA ASP A 295 -31.88 5.00 7.95
C ASP A 295 -30.82 5.76 8.76
N ARG A 296 -29.57 5.71 8.26
CA ARG A 296 -28.42 6.44 8.81
C ARG A 296 -28.06 7.64 7.94
N ALA A 297 -28.95 8.03 7.04
CA ALA A 297 -28.77 9.24 6.27
C ALA A 297 -28.86 10.45 7.22
N LEU A 298 -28.03 11.45 6.95
CA LEU A 298 -28.15 12.74 7.62
C LEU A 298 -29.43 13.41 7.10
N ASP A 299 -30.25 13.91 8.00
CA ASP A 299 -31.49 14.59 7.66
C ASP A 299 -31.22 15.98 7.05
N ALA A 300 -32.26 16.61 6.52
CA ALA A 300 -32.16 17.95 5.94
C ALA A 300 -31.73 18.99 6.98
N GLU A 301 -32.14 18.81 8.24
CA GLU A 301 -31.83 19.70 9.36
C GLU A 301 -30.33 19.70 9.69
N PHE A 302 -29.64 18.56 9.58
CA PHE A 302 -28.18 18.51 9.72
C PHE A 302 -27.48 19.40 8.69
N TRP A 303 -27.87 19.34 7.42
CA TRP A 303 -27.23 20.11 6.35
C TRP A 303 -27.53 21.61 6.40
N GLU A 304 -28.60 22.02 7.07
CA GLU A 304 -28.91 23.44 7.30
C GLU A 304 -28.00 24.07 8.38
N ASN A 305 -27.34 23.25 9.21
CA ASN A 305 -26.56 23.68 10.37
C ASN A 305 -25.03 23.49 10.21
N VAL A 306 -24.56 23.06 9.04
CA VAL A 306 -23.13 22.81 8.71
C VAL A 306 -22.67 23.73 7.59
#